data_AF-A0A0K2XAZ0-F1
#
_entry.id   AF-A0A0K2XAZ0-F1
#
_cell.length_a   1.000
_cell.length_b   1.000
_cell.length_c   1.000
_cell.angle_alpha   90.00
_cell.angle_beta   90.00
_cell.angle_gamma   90.00
#
_symmetry.space_group_name_H-M   'P 1'
#
loop_
_entity.id
_entity.type
_entity.pdbx_description
1 polymer ?
#
loop_
_entity_poly.entity_id
_entity_poly.type
_entity_poly.pdbx_seq_one_letter_code
_entity_poly.pdbx_strand_id
1 'polypeptide(L)'
;MGPDISAGRGAVSVLAQNISNLAQAHSHLANVVSSTQGHLANMANKYHNLATAAAQFSYQKEKDAKEQEHRAAQLSLEQARLDLANRQQDIAKEQWEKTFGFNQQQAKRNYGLAKQQTAAEVGLRRAQTRNLDADTGTKGYILGQSADPRVMALGNKLLTQVGGGFKGRKPALKKPLEPQDKPPAFGLSPMERP
;
A
#
# COMPACT_ATOMS: atom_id res chain seq x y z
N MET A 1 54.46 -116.20 -28.21
CA MET A 1 54.23 -114.97 -27.43
C MET A 1 53.15 -114.17 -28.14
N GLY A 2 51.95 -114.09 -27.55
CA GLY A 2 50.88 -113.24 -28.08
C GLY A 2 51.12 -111.79 -27.64
N PRO A 3 50.68 -110.79 -28.43
CA PRO A 3 50.86 -109.38 -28.08
C PRO A 3 50.10 -109.06 -26.78
N ASP A 4 50.75 -108.33 -25.87
CA ASP A 4 50.17 -107.92 -24.58
C ASP A 4 49.19 -106.75 -24.77
N ILE A 5 47.91 -107.07 -24.97
CA ILE A 5 46.82 -106.12 -25.27
C ILE A 5 46.36 -105.35 -24.00
N SER A 6 46.86 -105.72 -22.82
CA SER A 6 46.42 -105.15 -21.53
C SER A 6 46.82 -103.69 -21.35
N ALA A 7 48.02 -103.29 -21.80
CA ALA A 7 48.50 -101.91 -21.76
C ALA A 7 47.68 -100.96 -22.67
N GLY A 8 47.23 -101.44 -23.84
CA GLY A 8 46.41 -100.68 -24.78
C GLY A 8 45.00 -100.37 -24.26
N ARG A 9 44.39 -101.30 -23.50
CA ARG A 9 43.06 -101.09 -22.90
C ARG A 9 43.08 -100.11 -21.73
N GLY A 10 44.15 -100.13 -20.92
CA GLY A 10 44.34 -99.17 -19.82
C GLY A 10 44.51 -97.74 -20.32
N ALA A 11 45.32 -97.55 -21.38
CA ALA A 11 45.52 -96.24 -22.00
C ALA A 11 44.23 -95.64 -22.58
N VAL A 12 43.38 -96.46 -23.21
CA VAL A 12 42.09 -96.02 -23.76
C VAL A 12 41.10 -95.65 -22.64
N SER A 13 41.09 -96.39 -21.52
CA SER A 13 40.25 -96.06 -20.36
C SER A 13 40.62 -94.72 -19.73
N VAL A 14 41.93 -94.49 -19.51
CA VAL A 14 42.45 -93.22 -18.98
C VAL A 14 42.13 -92.05 -19.93
N LEU A 15 42.24 -92.27 -21.24
CA LEU A 15 41.89 -91.27 -22.24
C LEU A 15 40.38 -90.94 -22.23
N ALA A 16 39.51 -91.95 -22.13
CA ALA A 16 38.06 -91.75 -21.99
C ALA A 16 37.71 -90.98 -20.72
N GLN A 17 38.39 -91.27 -19.61
CA GLN A 17 38.18 -90.56 -18.34
C GLN A 17 38.67 -89.11 -18.40
N ASN A 18 39.80 -88.85 -19.05
CA ASN A 18 40.29 -87.49 -19.29
C ASN A 18 39.35 -86.68 -20.19
N ILE A 19 38.77 -87.29 -21.22
CA ILE A 19 37.76 -86.64 -22.08
C ILE A 19 36.49 -86.32 -21.28
N SER A 20 36.03 -87.25 -20.44
CA SER A 20 34.87 -87.02 -19.57
C SER A 20 35.11 -85.87 -18.59
N ASN A 21 36.28 -85.85 -17.94
CA ASN A 21 36.69 -84.76 -17.05
C ASN A 21 36.79 -83.42 -17.79
N LEU A 22 37.32 -83.42 -19.02
CA LEU A 22 37.39 -82.23 -19.86
C LEU A 22 35.99 -81.73 -20.23
N ALA A 23 35.07 -82.61 -20.60
CA ALA A 23 33.69 -82.26 -20.92
C ALA A 23 32.96 -81.67 -19.70
N GLN A 24 33.18 -82.23 -18.50
CA GLN A 24 32.65 -81.70 -17.25
C GLN A 24 33.24 -80.32 -16.92
N ALA A 25 34.55 -80.14 -17.08
CA ALA A 25 35.21 -78.84 -16.90
C ALA A 25 34.69 -77.80 -17.90
N HIS A 26 34.44 -78.20 -19.15
CA HIS A 26 33.85 -77.33 -20.17
C HIS A 26 32.43 -76.89 -19.81
N SER A 27 31.59 -77.83 -19.36
CA SER A 27 30.23 -77.53 -18.90
C SER A 27 30.24 -76.60 -17.68
N HIS A 28 31.15 -76.84 -16.73
CA HIS A 28 31.32 -75.97 -15.57
C HIS A 28 31.74 -74.54 -15.98
N LEU A 29 32.73 -74.41 -16.88
CA LEU A 29 33.16 -73.12 -17.40
C LEU A 29 32.02 -72.39 -18.13
N ALA A 30 31.23 -73.09 -18.95
CA ALA A 30 30.07 -72.51 -19.63
C ALA A 30 29.04 -71.95 -18.63
N ASN A 31 28.79 -72.67 -17.55
CA ASN A 31 27.89 -72.22 -16.48
C ASN A 31 28.44 -71.00 -15.73
N VAL A 32 29.74 -70.99 -15.43
CA VAL A 32 30.40 -69.84 -14.78
C VAL A 32 30.33 -68.61 -15.69
N VAL A 33 30.63 -68.74 -16.98
CA VAL A 33 30.56 -67.63 -17.94
C VAL A 33 29.14 -67.08 -18.04
N SER A 34 28.14 -67.95 -18.13
CA SER A 34 26.72 -67.55 -18.15
C SER A 34 26.31 -66.81 -16.87
N SER A 35 26.73 -67.30 -15.71
CA SER A 35 26.49 -66.64 -14.42
C SER A 35 27.18 -65.27 -14.33
N THR A 36 28.44 -65.17 -14.77
CA THR A 36 29.17 -63.90 -14.82
C THR A 36 28.51 -62.90 -15.75
N GLN A 37 28.03 -63.33 -16.93
CA GLN A 37 27.26 -62.47 -17.84
C GLN A 37 25.98 -61.96 -17.19
N GLY A 38 25.23 -62.82 -16.49
CA GLY A 38 24.04 -62.42 -15.74
C GLY A 38 24.35 -61.41 -14.62
N HIS A 39 25.46 -61.59 -13.90
CA HIS A 39 25.91 -60.65 -12.88
C HIS A 39 26.31 -59.30 -13.48
N LEU A 40 27.06 -59.29 -14.60
CA LEU A 40 27.46 -58.06 -15.28
C LEU A 40 26.26 -57.28 -15.82
N ALA A 41 25.28 -57.96 -16.42
CA ALA A 41 24.05 -57.31 -16.89
C ALA A 41 23.26 -56.68 -15.74
N ASN A 42 23.15 -57.39 -14.61
CA ASN A 42 22.49 -56.85 -13.41
C ASN A 42 23.24 -55.66 -12.80
N MET A 43 24.58 -55.69 -12.78
CA MET A 43 25.38 -54.56 -12.31
C MET A 43 25.22 -53.36 -13.24
N ALA A 44 25.26 -53.55 -14.56
CA ALA A 44 25.05 -52.48 -15.53
C ALA A 44 23.70 -51.79 -15.33
N ASN A 45 22.62 -52.56 -15.13
CA ASN A 45 21.29 -52.02 -14.86
C ASN A 45 21.24 -51.23 -13.54
N LYS A 46 21.89 -51.71 -12.48
CA LYS A 46 21.96 -50.99 -11.20
C LYS A 46 22.72 -49.68 -11.31
N TYR A 47 23.86 -49.67 -12.01
CA TYR A 47 24.63 -48.44 -12.24
C TYR A 47 23.86 -47.44 -13.11
N HIS A 48 23.17 -47.91 -14.14
CA HIS A 48 22.32 -47.06 -14.96
C HIS A 48 21.20 -46.41 -14.13
N ASN A 49 20.48 -47.19 -13.32
CA ASN A 49 19.43 -46.67 -12.46
C ASN A 49 19.97 -45.68 -11.41
N LEU A 50 21.15 -45.97 -10.84
CA LEU A 50 21.81 -45.06 -9.89
C LEU A 50 22.18 -43.73 -10.57
N ALA A 51 22.73 -43.78 -11.77
CA ALA A 51 23.10 -42.59 -12.53
C ALA A 51 21.85 -41.74 -12.86
N THR A 52 20.77 -42.38 -13.31
CA THR A 52 19.50 -41.68 -13.60
C THR A 52 18.89 -41.09 -12.33
N ALA A 53 18.90 -41.81 -11.22
CA ALA A 53 18.39 -41.31 -9.93
C ALA A 53 19.22 -40.11 -9.42
N ALA A 54 20.54 -40.16 -9.57
CA ALA A 54 21.42 -39.05 -9.20
C ALA A 54 21.15 -37.80 -10.04
N ALA A 55 20.95 -37.97 -11.36
CA ALA A 55 20.60 -36.87 -12.26
C ALA A 55 19.22 -36.27 -11.96
N GLN A 56 18.24 -37.10 -11.62
CA GLN A 56 16.92 -36.62 -11.19
C GLN A 56 17.00 -35.86 -9.86
N PHE A 57 17.77 -36.36 -8.91
CA PHE A 57 17.95 -35.71 -7.62
C PHE A 57 18.63 -34.34 -7.76
N SER A 58 19.70 -34.24 -8.57
CA SER A 58 20.37 -32.95 -8.81
C SER A 58 19.45 -31.95 -9.51
N TYR A 59 18.70 -32.39 -10.52
CA TYR A 59 17.72 -31.55 -11.21
C TYR A 59 16.63 -31.04 -10.26
N GLN A 60 16.06 -31.92 -9.43
CA GLN A 60 15.03 -31.55 -8.46
C GLN A 60 15.56 -30.54 -7.45
N LYS A 61 16.78 -30.76 -6.93
CA LYS A 61 17.42 -29.83 -6.00
C LYS A 61 17.65 -28.44 -6.61
N GLU A 62 18.08 -28.38 -7.88
CA GLU A 62 18.27 -27.10 -8.57
C GLU A 62 16.93 -26.38 -8.81
N LYS A 63 15.89 -27.13 -9.19
CA LYS A 63 14.54 -26.60 -9.36
C LYS A 63 14.00 -26.03 -8.05
N ASP A 64 14.11 -26.78 -6.95
CA ASP A 64 13.63 -26.36 -5.64
C ASP A 64 14.38 -25.11 -5.14
N ALA A 65 15.68 -25.01 -5.40
CA ALA A 65 16.48 -23.82 -5.09
C ALA A 65 16.00 -22.59 -5.87
N LYS A 66 15.77 -22.72 -7.19
CA LYS A 66 15.24 -21.63 -8.02
C LYS A 66 13.82 -21.20 -7.59
N GLU A 67 12.95 -22.15 -7.24
CA GLU A 67 11.62 -21.82 -6.73
C GLU A 67 11.67 -21.07 -5.40
N GLN A 68 12.60 -21.42 -4.50
CA GLN A 68 12.80 -20.69 -3.24
C GLN A 68 13.28 -19.25 -3.48
N GLU A 69 14.24 -19.04 -4.38
CA GLU A 69 14.70 -17.70 -4.76
C GLU A 69 13.57 -16.86 -5.35
N HIS A 70 12.77 -17.44 -6.26
CA HIS A 70 11.61 -16.74 -6.82
C HIS A 70 10.57 -16.38 -5.77
N ARG A 71 10.27 -17.26 -4.80
CA ARG A 71 9.36 -16.93 -3.69
C ARG A 71 9.91 -15.82 -2.80
N ALA A 72 11.19 -15.87 -2.47
CA ALA A 72 11.83 -14.83 -1.67
C ALA A 72 11.80 -13.46 -2.38
N ALA A 73 12.04 -13.45 -3.70
CA ALA A 73 11.95 -12.24 -4.51
C ALA A 73 10.51 -11.70 -4.64
N GLN A 74 9.50 -12.58 -4.69
CA GLN A 74 8.10 -12.17 -4.69
C GLN A 74 7.69 -11.54 -3.35
N LEU A 75 8.07 -12.15 -2.23
CA LEU A 75 7.79 -11.62 -0.90
C LEU A 75 8.46 -10.25 -0.68
N SER A 76 9.70 -10.06 -1.13
CA SER A 76 10.39 -8.78 -1.01
C SER A 76 9.76 -7.69 -1.88
N LEU A 77 9.32 -8.04 -3.10
CA LEU A 77 8.57 -7.13 -3.97
C LEU A 77 7.24 -6.70 -3.33
N GLU A 78 6.51 -7.64 -2.73
CA GLU A 78 5.24 -7.35 -2.06
C GLU A 78 5.44 -6.45 -0.84
N GLN A 79 6.47 -6.72 -0.04
CA GLN A 79 6.84 -5.87 1.09
C GLN A 79 7.26 -4.46 0.65
N ALA A 80 8.03 -4.34 -0.44
CA ALA A 80 8.39 -3.04 -1.00
C ALA A 80 7.18 -2.25 -1.51
N ARG A 81 6.18 -2.93 -2.09
CA ARG A 81 4.91 -2.30 -2.50
C ARG A 81 4.11 -1.77 -1.31
N LEU A 82 4.04 -2.54 -0.23
CA LEU A 82 3.37 -2.10 1.00
C LEU A 82 4.09 -0.92 1.65
N ASP A 83 5.43 -0.94 1.73
CA ASP A 83 6.21 0.18 2.27
C ASP A 83 6.03 1.45 1.41
N LEU A 84 6.04 1.32 0.09
CA LEU A 84 5.77 2.43 -0.82
C LEU A 84 4.36 3.01 -0.61
N ALA A 85 3.34 2.16 -0.45
CA ALA A 85 1.97 2.60 -0.19
C ALA A 85 1.85 3.36 1.15
N ASN A 86 2.48 2.84 2.20
CA ASN A 86 2.51 3.51 3.51
C ASN A 86 3.20 4.87 3.43
N ARG A 87 4.37 4.96 2.78
CA ARG A 87 5.07 6.24 2.60
C ARG A 87 4.25 7.27 1.81
N GLN A 88 3.52 6.84 0.78
CA GLN A 88 2.64 7.75 0.04
C GLN A 88 1.52 8.30 0.92
N GLN A 89 0.95 7.48 1.80
CA GLN A 89 -0.04 7.94 2.77
C GLN A 89 0.55 8.91 3.79
N ASP A 90 1.73 8.62 4.33
CA ASP A 90 2.41 9.49 5.28
C ASP A 90 2.72 10.86 4.66
N ILE A 91 3.20 10.89 3.42
CA ILE A 91 3.43 12.14 2.68
C ILE A 91 2.13 12.91 2.48
N ALA A 92 1.04 12.24 2.08
CA ALA A 92 -0.26 12.88 1.91
C ALA A 92 -0.80 13.45 3.22
N LYS A 93 -0.64 12.71 4.33
CA LYS A 93 -1.03 13.14 5.67
C LYS A 93 -0.21 14.34 6.14
N GLU A 94 1.12 14.31 5.98
CA GLU A 94 1.97 15.45 6.33
C GLU A 94 1.65 16.70 5.52
N GLN A 95 1.40 16.56 4.21
CA GLN A 95 1.01 17.68 3.36
C GLN A 95 -0.34 18.25 3.80
N TRP A 96 -1.29 17.39 4.15
CA TRP A 96 -2.58 17.81 4.68
C TRP A 96 -2.43 18.52 6.02
N GLU A 97 -1.66 17.98 6.98
CA GLU A 97 -1.44 18.62 8.28
C GLU A 97 -0.79 20.01 8.15
N LYS A 98 0.21 20.14 7.27
CA LYS A 98 0.86 21.43 6.97
C LYS A 98 -0.11 22.43 6.35
N THR A 99 -0.90 22.01 5.35
CA THR A 99 -1.86 22.90 4.68
C THR A 99 -3.07 23.23 5.53
N PHE A 100 -3.59 22.27 6.30
CA PHE A 100 -4.69 22.47 7.24
C PHE A 100 -4.29 23.44 8.36
N GLY A 101 -3.11 23.23 8.98
CA GLY A 101 -2.58 24.14 10.00
C GLY A 101 -2.40 25.56 9.48
N PHE A 102 -1.84 25.71 8.27
CA PHE A 102 -1.69 27.01 7.62
C PHE A 102 -3.04 27.69 7.32
N ASN A 103 -4.00 26.95 6.75
CA ASN A 103 -5.33 27.46 6.43
C ASN A 103 -6.11 27.84 7.70
N GLN A 104 -6.00 27.06 8.78
CA GLN A 104 -6.68 27.37 10.04
C GLN A 104 -6.11 28.65 10.67
N GLN A 105 -4.78 28.85 10.63
CA GLN A 105 -4.16 30.08 11.14
C GLN A 105 -4.54 31.30 10.29
N GLN A 106 -4.53 31.18 8.96
CA GLN A 106 -5.00 32.20 8.04
C GLN A 106 -6.48 32.57 8.30
N ALA A 107 -7.35 31.57 8.45
CA ALA A 107 -8.76 31.77 8.74
C ALA A 107 -8.99 32.50 10.07
N LYS A 108 -8.27 32.11 11.13
CA LYS A 108 -8.32 32.78 12.44
C LYS A 108 -7.86 34.24 12.37
N ARG A 109 -6.78 34.54 11.64
CA ARG A 109 -6.30 35.91 11.41
C ARG A 109 -7.31 36.75 10.63
N ASN A 110 -7.84 36.22 9.53
CA ASN A 110 -8.84 36.90 8.71
C ASN A 110 -10.12 37.16 9.48
N TYR A 111 -10.56 36.21 10.31
CA TYR A 111 -11.71 36.39 11.20
C TYR A 111 -11.47 37.49 12.24
N GLY A 112 -10.30 37.54 12.86
CA GLY A 112 -9.91 38.59 13.80
C GLY A 112 -9.94 39.99 13.15
N LEU A 113 -9.37 40.12 11.95
CA LEU A 113 -9.37 41.36 11.17
C LEU A 113 -10.80 41.78 10.78
N ALA A 114 -11.62 40.86 10.27
CA ALA A 114 -13.01 41.15 9.91
C ALA A 114 -13.84 41.60 11.12
N LYS A 115 -13.61 40.99 12.29
CA LYS A 115 -14.28 41.40 13.54
C LYS A 115 -13.88 42.83 13.95
N GLN A 116 -12.58 43.17 13.86
CA GLN A 116 -12.10 44.52 14.16
C GLN A 116 -12.67 45.56 13.18
N GLN A 117 -12.68 45.27 11.88
CA GLN A 117 -13.27 46.14 10.86
C GLN A 117 -14.77 46.35 11.10
N THR A 118 -15.51 45.27 11.41
CA THR A 118 -16.95 45.36 11.72
C THR A 118 -17.20 46.21 12.96
N ALA A 119 -16.39 46.04 14.02
CA ALA A 119 -16.52 46.84 15.24
C ALA A 119 -16.23 48.33 14.99
N ALA A 120 -15.20 48.63 14.19
CA ALA A 120 -14.87 49.99 13.78
C ALA A 120 -15.98 50.62 12.93
N GLU A 121 -16.55 49.89 11.96
CA GLU A 121 -17.65 50.39 11.13
C GLU A 121 -18.92 50.64 11.94
N VAL A 122 -19.27 49.74 12.87
CA VAL A 122 -20.41 49.94 13.79
C VAL A 122 -20.17 51.15 14.69
N GLY A 123 -18.94 51.33 15.20
CA GLY A 123 -18.56 52.50 15.99
C GLY A 123 -18.68 53.80 15.21
N LEU A 124 -18.16 53.83 13.98
CA LEU A 124 -18.22 54.99 13.09
C LEU A 124 -19.66 55.35 12.71
N ARG A 125 -20.49 54.36 12.35
CA ARG A 125 -21.92 54.60 12.08
C ARG A 125 -22.65 55.12 13.32
N ARG A 126 -22.40 54.54 14.50
CA ARG A 126 -22.99 55.06 15.76
C ARG A 126 -22.59 56.50 16.03
N ALA A 127 -21.33 56.86 15.78
CA ALA A 127 -20.85 58.23 15.94
C ALA A 127 -21.51 59.18 14.92
N GLN A 128 -21.62 58.79 13.66
CA GLN A 128 -22.34 59.54 12.63
C GLN A 128 -23.81 59.74 12.98
N THR A 129 -24.50 58.68 13.44
CA THR A 129 -25.90 58.76 13.87
C THR A 129 -26.05 59.71 15.06
N ARG A 130 -25.18 59.62 16.08
CA ARG A 130 -25.20 60.56 17.22
C ARG A 130 -24.97 62.01 16.81
N ASN A 131 -24.06 62.27 15.87
CA ASN A 131 -23.80 63.62 15.39
C ASN A 131 -24.99 64.17 14.61
N LEU A 132 -25.63 63.34 13.76
CA LEU A 132 -26.86 63.72 13.05
C LEU A 132 -28.03 63.96 14.02
N ASP A 133 -28.18 63.10 15.03
CA ASP A 133 -29.20 63.24 16.07
C ASP A 133 -28.99 64.51 16.90
N ALA A 134 -27.74 64.84 17.25
CA ALA A 134 -27.39 66.07 17.95
C ALA A 134 -27.68 67.32 17.09
N ASP A 135 -27.24 67.36 15.84
CA ASP A 135 -27.51 68.47 14.92
C ASP A 135 -29.02 68.65 14.67
N THR A 136 -29.74 67.55 14.45
CA THR A 136 -31.19 67.54 14.26
C THR A 136 -31.92 68.00 15.53
N GLY A 137 -31.44 67.58 16.71
CA GLY A 137 -31.99 67.97 18.00
C GLY A 137 -31.79 69.44 18.29
N THR A 138 -30.58 69.96 18.05
CA THR A 138 -30.27 71.39 18.20
C THR A 138 -31.10 72.23 17.23
N LYS A 139 -31.21 71.84 15.97
CA LYS A 139 -32.09 72.51 15.00
C LYS A 139 -33.56 72.44 15.41
N GLY A 140 -34.04 71.28 15.84
CA GLY A 140 -35.39 71.09 16.34
C GLY A 140 -35.70 72.00 17.53
N TYR A 141 -34.77 72.12 18.47
CA TYR A 141 -34.88 73.01 19.63
C TYR A 141 -34.95 74.49 19.23
N ILE A 142 -34.07 74.94 18.33
CA ILE A 142 -34.05 76.33 17.84
C ILE A 142 -35.34 76.67 17.10
N LEU A 143 -35.79 75.79 16.19
CA LEU A 143 -37.02 76.02 15.40
C LEU A 143 -38.29 75.90 16.27
N GLY A 144 -38.27 75.06 17.31
CA GLY A 144 -39.36 74.90 18.27
C GLY A 144 -39.59 76.13 19.16
N GLN A 145 -38.63 77.06 19.23
CA GLN A 145 -38.76 78.33 19.93
C GLN A 145 -39.20 79.50 19.02
N SER A 146 -39.48 79.23 17.74
CA SER A 146 -39.93 80.26 16.80
C SER A 146 -41.35 80.73 17.12
N ALA A 147 -41.61 82.03 16.90
CA ALA A 147 -42.94 82.63 17.03
C ALA A 147 -43.90 82.27 15.87
N ASP A 148 -43.39 81.68 14.78
CA ASP A 148 -44.20 81.19 13.66
C ASP A 148 -44.70 79.77 13.95
N PRO A 149 -46.04 79.54 14.02
CA PRO A 149 -46.62 78.22 14.28
C PRO A 149 -46.17 77.12 13.32
N ARG A 150 -45.88 77.47 12.06
CA ARG A 150 -45.43 76.50 11.04
C ARG A 150 -43.99 76.06 11.29
N VAL A 151 -43.14 76.99 11.72
CA VAL A 151 -41.73 76.73 12.07
C VAL A 151 -41.64 75.95 13.39
N MET A 152 -42.48 76.29 14.37
CA MET A 152 -42.58 75.57 15.63
C MET A 152 -43.04 74.11 15.43
N ALA A 153 -44.04 73.87 14.57
CA ALA A 153 -44.48 72.52 14.23
C ALA A 153 -43.37 71.68 13.57
N LEU A 154 -42.55 72.30 12.71
CA LEU A 154 -41.38 71.65 12.13
C LEU A 154 -40.32 71.32 13.19
N GLY A 155 -40.03 72.26 14.10
CA GLY A 155 -39.10 72.04 15.23
C GLY A 155 -39.51 70.89 16.14
N ASN A 156 -40.79 70.83 16.52
CA ASN A 156 -41.34 69.74 17.33
C ASN A 156 -41.27 68.38 16.60
N LYS A 157 -41.50 68.36 15.28
CA LYS A 157 -41.37 67.13 14.48
C LYS A 157 -39.92 66.63 14.45
N LEU A 158 -38.93 67.52 14.30
CA LEU A 158 -37.52 67.16 14.35
C LEU A 158 -37.11 66.63 15.74
N LEU A 159 -37.57 67.25 16.83
CA LEU A 159 -37.33 66.78 18.19
C LEU A 159 -37.91 65.37 18.44
N THR A 160 -39.11 65.08 17.94
CA THR A 160 -39.68 63.73 18.04
C THR A 160 -38.92 62.69 17.23
N GLN A 161 -38.27 63.09 16.13
CA GLN A 161 -37.50 62.20 15.27
C GLN A 161 -36.19 61.75 15.94
N VAL A 162 -35.57 62.62 16.73
CA VAL A 162 -34.34 62.32 17.51
C VAL A 162 -34.64 61.42 18.71
N GLY A 163 -35.79 61.59 19.37
CA GLY A 163 -36.22 60.74 20.49
C GLY A 163 -36.69 59.33 20.09
N GLY A 164 -37.05 59.13 18.83
CA GLY A 164 -37.63 57.87 18.33
C GLY A 164 -36.62 56.80 17.90
N GLY A 165 -35.31 57.11 17.89
CA GLY A 165 -34.24 56.20 17.49
C GLY A 165 -34.35 55.77 16.03
N PHE A 166 -33.49 56.31 15.16
CA PHE A 166 -33.40 55.84 13.78
C PHE A 166 -33.20 54.31 13.75
N LYS A 167 -34.23 53.58 13.32
CA LYS A 167 -34.20 52.13 13.04
C LYS A 167 -33.39 51.88 11.78
N GLY A 168 -32.08 52.19 11.81
CA GLY A 168 -31.15 51.77 10.79
C GLY A 168 -31.13 50.25 10.73
N ARG A 169 -31.39 49.68 9.54
CA ARG A 169 -31.25 48.25 9.27
C ARG A 169 -29.86 47.81 9.75
N LYS A 170 -29.81 47.00 10.82
CA LYS A 170 -28.56 46.34 11.25
C LYS A 170 -28.03 45.56 10.03
N PRO A 171 -26.79 45.79 9.60
CA PRO A 171 -26.25 45.05 8.46
C PRO A 171 -26.24 43.56 8.79
N ALA A 172 -26.60 42.74 7.80
CA ALA A 172 -26.55 41.29 7.93
C ALA A 172 -25.10 40.88 8.21
N LEU A 173 -24.86 40.32 9.39
CA LEU A 173 -23.60 39.65 9.71
C LEU A 173 -23.47 38.49 8.71
N LYS A 174 -22.60 38.64 7.71
CA LYS A 174 -22.20 37.51 6.85
C LYS A 174 -21.65 36.43 7.79
N LYS A 175 -22.28 35.25 7.78
CA LYS A 175 -21.77 34.09 8.53
C LYS A 175 -20.32 33.85 8.10
N PRO A 176 -19.40 33.55 9.04
CA PRO A 176 -18.05 33.18 8.67
C PRO A 176 -18.11 31.91 7.80
N LEU A 177 -17.20 31.82 6.82
CA LEU A 177 -16.91 30.56 6.14
C LEU A 177 -16.61 29.51 7.22
N GLU A 178 -17.44 28.47 7.31
CA GLU A 178 -17.20 27.37 8.24
C GLU A 178 -15.86 26.71 7.88
N PRO A 179 -14.94 26.55 8.85
CA PRO A 179 -13.76 25.75 8.62
C PRO A 179 -14.20 24.31 8.38
N GLN A 180 -13.72 23.73 7.28
CA GLN A 180 -13.96 22.33 6.96
C GLN A 180 -13.14 21.47 7.94
N ASP A 181 -13.73 21.11 9.08
CA ASP A 181 -13.04 20.49 10.23
C ASP A 181 -12.67 19.00 10.04
N LYS A 182 -12.93 18.41 8.88
CA LYS A 182 -12.71 16.98 8.67
C LYS A 182 -11.63 16.74 7.61
N PRO A 183 -10.60 15.91 7.90
CA PRO A 183 -9.71 15.42 6.87
C PRO A 183 -10.51 14.65 5.81
N PRO A 184 -10.15 14.76 4.52
CA PRO A 184 -10.69 13.87 3.51
C PRO A 184 -10.35 12.43 3.88
N ALA A 185 -11.28 11.50 3.67
CA ALA A 185 -11.00 10.08 3.86
C ALA A 185 -9.90 9.67 2.86
N PHE A 186 -8.69 9.43 3.35
CA PHE A 186 -7.61 8.82 2.57
C PHE A 186 -7.89 7.32 2.43
N GLY A 187 -9.02 6.99 1.81
CA GLY A 187 -9.36 5.63 1.46
C GLY A 187 -8.44 5.19 0.34
N LEU A 188 -7.61 4.17 0.61
CA LEU A 188 -7.09 3.33 -0.47
C LEU A 188 -8.31 2.80 -1.20
N SER A 189 -8.55 3.30 -2.42
CA SER A 189 -9.34 2.53 -3.37
C SER A 189 -8.62 1.19 -3.47
N PRO A 190 -9.28 0.06 -3.11
CA PRO A 190 -8.66 -1.23 -3.34
C PRO A 190 -8.33 -1.27 -4.82
N MET A 191 -7.04 -1.44 -5.13
CA MET A 191 -6.58 -1.69 -6.49
C MET A 191 -7.54 -2.68 -7.14
N GLU A 192 -8.38 -2.20 -8.06
CA GLU A 192 -9.18 -3.06 -8.92
C GLU A 192 -8.14 -3.88 -9.70
N ARG A 193 -8.01 -5.15 -9.31
CA ARG A 193 -7.19 -6.13 -10.01
C ARG A 193 -7.84 -6.31 -11.39
N PRO A 194 -7.11 -6.12 -12.50
CA PRO A 194 -7.55 -6.60 -13.80
C PRO A 194 -7.59 -8.14 -13.82
#